data_AF-Q5WZ92-F1
#
_entry.id   AF-Q5WZ92-F1
#
_cell.length_a   1.000
_cell.length_b   1.000
_cell.length_c   1.000
_cell.angle_alpha   90.00
_cell.angle_beta   90.00
_cell.angle_gamma   90.00
#
_symmetry.space_group_name_H-M   'P 1'
#
loop_
_entity.id
_entity.type
_entity.pdbx_description
1 polymer ?
#
loop_
_entity_poly.entity_id
_entity_poly.type
_entity_poly.pdbx_seq_one_letter_code
_entity_poly.pdbx_strand_id
1 'polypeptide(L)'
;MSRETWALIKRNKNFNVHIYRRGLTLLILSLGLSCGLSGLIYYVHMHEPERDFYATSGITPPIQLKPMLTPNMSSAALLPPDPPDEDSRRIIPQ
;
A
#
# COMPACT_ATOMS: atom_id res chain seq x y z
N MET A 1 19.91 7.02 -59.21
CA MET A 1 19.74 6.38 -57.87
C MET A 1 20.39 5.00 -57.95
N SER A 2 21.41 4.71 -57.14
CA SER A 2 22.16 3.45 -57.23
C SER A 2 21.39 2.30 -56.56
N ARG A 3 21.64 1.05 -56.99
CA ARG A 3 21.04 -0.13 -56.33
C ARG A 3 21.38 -0.20 -54.83
N GLU A 4 22.58 0.26 -54.46
CA GLU A 4 23.04 0.32 -53.07
C GLU A 4 22.23 1.31 -52.23
N THR A 5 21.97 2.52 -52.75
CA THR A 5 21.12 3.50 -52.05
C THR A 5 19.70 2.98 -51.84
N TRP A 6 19.15 2.24 -52.82
CA TRP A 6 17.83 1.63 -52.71
C TRP A 6 17.78 0.51 -51.65
N ALA A 7 18.81 -0.34 -51.61
CA ALA A 7 18.93 -1.41 -50.60
C ALA A 7 19.07 -0.83 -49.18
N LEU A 8 19.84 0.25 -49.03
CA LEU A 8 20.04 0.93 -47.75
C LEU A 8 18.73 1.55 -47.24
N ILE A 9 17.97 2.23 -48.10
CA ILE A 9 16.63 2.77 -47.76
C ILE A 9 15.69 1.64 -47.33
N LYS A 10 15.67 0.52 -48.06
CA LYS A 10 14.81 -0.63 -47.73
C LYS A 10 15.15 -1.24 -46.37
N ARG A 11 16.45 -1.42 -46.08
CA ARG A 11 16.94 -1.93 -44.79
C ARG A 11 16.56 -1.01 -43.65
N ASN A 12 16.77 0.30 -43.82
CA ASN A 12 16.50 1.28 -42.78
C ASN A 12 15.00 1.40 -42.47
N LYS A 13 14.15 1.32 -43.50
CA LYS A 13 12.69 1.28 -43.34
C LYS A 13 12.23 0.04 -42.57
N ASN A 14 12.73 -1.15 -42.92
CA ASN A 14 12.39 -2.38 -42.20
C ASN A 14 12.86 -2.33 -40.74
N PHE A 15 14.08 -1.85 -40.50
CA PHE A 15 14.63 -1.68 -39.14
C PHE A 15 13.73 -0.78 -38.28
N ASN A 16 13.33 0.39 -38.79
CA ASN A 16 12.42 1.30 -38.08
C ASN A 16 11.07 0.62 -37.78
N VAL A 17 10.44 -0.02 -38.77
CA VAL A 17 9.13 -0.68 -38.57
C VAL A 17 9.22 -1.76 -37.50
N HIS A 18 10.28 -2.57 -37.48
CA HIS A 18 10.46 -3.61 -36.48
C HIS A 18 10.70 -3.04 -35.08
N ILE A 19 11.48 -1.96 -34.96
CA ILE A 19 11.72 -1.29 -33.68
C ILE A 19 10.43 -0.67 -33.15
N TYR A 20 9.68 0.07 -33.96
CA TYR A 20 8.42 0.68 -33.50
C TYR A 20 7.38 -0.37 -33.08
N ARG A 21 7.27 -1.48 -33.81
CA ARG A 21 6.36 -2.58 -33.41
C ARG A 21 6.78 -3.25 -32.10
N ARG A 22 8.09 -3.47 -31.90
CA ARG A 22 8.62 -4.00 -30.63
C ARG A 22 8.45 -3.02 -29.49
N GLY A 23 8.73 -1.74 -29.72
CA GLY A 23 8.51 -0.68 -28.74
C GLY A 23 7.04 -0.57 -28.34
N LEU A 24 6.13 -0.59 -29.32
CA LEU A 24 4.69 -0.54 -29.07
C LEU A 24 4.20 -1.76 -28.29
N THR A 25 4.66 -2.97 -28.64
CA THR A 25 4.27 -4.19 -27.91
C THR A 25 4.79 -4.18 -26.48
N LEU A 26 6.03 -3.74 -26.24
CA LEU A 26 6.57 -3.55 -24.89
C LEU A 26 5.79 -2.48 -24.10
N LEU A 27 5.39 -1.39 -24.75
CA LEU A 27 4.61 -0.33 -24.12
C LEU A 27 3.21 -0.81 -23.72
N ILE A 28 2.53 -1.55 -24.60
CA ILE A 28 1.23 -2.18 -24.30
C ILE A 28 1.37 -3.18 -23.15
N LEU A 29 2.41 -4.01 -23.16
CA LEU A 29 2.67 -4.96 -22.07
C LEU A 29 2.93 -4.24 -20.73
N SER A 30 3.75 -3.19 -20.73
CA SER A 30 4.03 -2.37 -19.55
C SER A 30 2.76 -1.71 -19.01
N LEU A 31 1.92 -1.17 -19.89
CA LEU A 31 0.64 -0.58 -19.51
C LEU A 31 -0.30 -1.63 -18.92
N GLY A 32 -0.42 -2.80 -19.55
CA GLY A 32 -1.24 -3.91 -19.06
C GLY A 32 -0.78 -4.38 -17.68
N LEU A 33 0.53 -4.48 -17.46
CA LEU A 33 1.10 -4.88 -16.18
C LEU A 33 0.86 -3.83 -15.10
N SER A 34 0.98 -2.54 -15.44
CA SER A 34 0.66 -1.43 -14.54
C SER A 34 -0.82 -1.41 -14.14
N CYS A 35 -1.73 -1.58 -15.10
CA CYS A 35 -3.16 -1.69 -14.83
C CYS A 35 -3.48 -2.92 -13.96
N GLY A 36 -2.86 -4.06 -14.24
CA GLY A 36 -3.01 -5.28 -13.45
C GLY A 36 -2.56 -5.10 -12.00
N LEU A 37 -1.38 -4.49 -11.78
CA LEU A 37 -0.89 -4.17 -10.44
C LEU A 37 -1.81 -3.22 -9.69
N SER A 38 -2.26 -2.14 -10.34
CA SER A 38 -3.20 -1.19 -9.74
C SER A 38 -4.53 -1.86 -9.37
N GLY A 39 -5.06 -2.72 -10.23
CA GLY A 39 -6.27 -3.49 -9.94
C GLY A 39 -6.09 -4.46 -8.77
N LEU A 40 -4.93 -5.11 -8.66
CA LEU A 40 -4.61 -6.02 -7.56
C LEU A 40 -4.47 -5.28 -6.23
N ILE A 41 -3.78 -4.14 -6.22
CA ILE A 41 -3.69 -3.26 -5.04
C ILE A 41 -5.09 -2.82 -4.60
N TYR A 42 -5.92 -2.38 -5.53
CA TYR A 42 -7.29 -1.98 -5.25
C TYR A 42 -8.11 -3.15 -4.66
N TYR A 43 -7.99 -4.34 -5.24
CA TYR A 43 -8.68 -5.54 -4.76
C TYR A 43 -8.29 -5.87 -3.32
N VAL A 44 -6.98 -5.89 -3.02
CA VAL A 44 -6.46 -6.15 -1.67
C VAL A 44 -7.00 -5.12 -0.68
N HIS A 45 -6.98 -3.84 -1.03
CA HIS A 45 -7.43 -2.77 -0.14
C HIS A 45 -8.93 -2.83 0.17
N MET A 46 -9.77 -3.22 -0.80
CA MET A 46 -11.21 -3.37 -0.57
C MET A 46 -11.57 -4.61 0.27
N HIS A 47 -10.69 -5.62 0.33
CA HIS A 47 -10.89 -6.84 1.11
C HIS A 47 -10.04 -6.86 2.39
N GLU A 48 -9.41 -5.74 2.73
CA GLU A 48 -8.67 -5.61 3.99
C GLU A 48 -9.69 -5.66 5.14
N PRO A 49 -9.54 -6.59 6.11
CA PRO A 49 -10.44 -6.66 7.24
C PRO A 49 -10.32 -5.38 8.09
N GLU A 50 -11.42 -4.98 8.73
CA GLU A 50 -11.37 -3.86 9.66
C GLU A 50 -10.31 -4.13 10.74
N ARG A 51 -9.42 -3.17 10.95
CA ARG A 51 -8.33 -3.32 11.89
C ARG A 51 -8.86 -3.16 13.32
N ASP A 52 -8.70 -4.20 14.12
CA ASP A 52 -8.95 -4.11 15.54
C ASP A 52 -7.84 -3.32 16.24
N PHE A 53 -8.25 -2.40 17.10
CA PHE A 53 -7.35 -1.62 17.96
C PHE A 53 -7.58 -2.03 19.40
N TYR A 54 -6.52 -2.06 20.21
CA TYR A 54 -6.60 -2.41 21.62
C TYR A 54 -5.86 -1.37 22.45
N ALA A 55 -6.43 -0.99 23.60
CA ALA A 55 -5.76 -0.18 24.60
C ALA A 55 -5.38 -1.04 25.82
N THR A 56 -4.19 -0.78 26.37
CA THR A 56 -3.73 -1.39 27.63
C THR A 56 -2.86 -0.39 28.38
N SER A 57 -3.01 -0.33 29.71
CA SER A 57 -2.18 0.46 30.62
C SER A 57 -1.10 -0.38 31.32
N GLY A 58 -0.92 -1.65 30.93
CA GLY A 58 0.01 -2.59 31.55
C GLY A 58 -0.48 -3.19 32.88
N ILE A 59 -1.54 -2.64 33.45
CA ILE A 59 -2.21 -3.13 34.67
C ILE A 59 -3.55 -3.78 34.30
N THR A 60 -4.29 -3.21 33.34
CA THR A 60 -5.58 -3.75 32.86
C THR A 60 -5.43 -4.65 31.62
N PRO A 61 -6.30 -5.67 31.47
CA PRO A 61 -6.33 -6.50 30.28
C PRO A 61 -6.62 -5.64 29.02
N PRO A 62 -6.12 -6.03 27.84
CA PRO A 62 -6.35 -5.26 26.61
C PRO A 62 -7.84 -5.11 26.31
N ILE A 63 -8.30 -3.87 26.16
CA ILE A 63 -9.69 -3.54 25.82
C ILE A 63 -9.75 -3.24 24.31
N GLN A 64 -10.65 -3.92 23.58
CA GLN A 64 -10.88 -3.65 22.17
C GLN A 64 -11.54 -2.28 22.00
N LEU A 65 -10.90 -1.42 21.21
CA LEU A 65 -11.35 -0.07 20.92
C LEU A 65 -12.31 -0.09 19.74
N LYS A 66 -13.30 0.81 19.80
CA LYS A 66 -14.18 1.09 18.67
C LYS A 66 -13.56 2.19 17.81
N PRO A 67 -13.22 1.93 16.54
CA PRO A 67 -12.69 2.96 15.66
C PRO A 67 -13.73 4.07 15.45
N MET A 68 -13.27 5.31 15.40
CA MET A 68 -14.10 6.49 15.13
C MET A 68 -13.65 7.16 13.84
N LEU A 69 -14.62 7.67 13.08
CA LEU A 69 -14.35 8.39 11.82
C LEU A 69 -13.80 9.80 12.06
N THR A 70 -14.07 10.38 13.23
CA THR A 70 -13.62 11.74 13.59
C THR A 70 -12.91 11.72 14.94
N PRO A 71 -11.94 12.62 15.17
CA PRO A 71 -11.31 12.77 16.48
C PRO A 71 -12.34 13.12 17.56
N ASN A 72 -12.08 12.69 18.80
CA ASN A 72 -12.88 13.12 19.94
C ASN A 72 -12.59 14.60 20.25
N MET A 73 -13.55 15.47 19.97
CA MET A 73 -13.46 16.91 20.26
C MET A 73 -14.06 17.29 21.62
N SER A 74 -14.53 16.31 22.40
CA SER A 74 -15.06 16.56 23.74
C SER A 74 -13.95 16.52 24.79
N SER A 75 -14.17 17.22 25.91
CA SER A 75 -13.30 17.15 27.09
C SER A 75 -13.48 15.85 27.90
N ALA A 76 -14.37 14.95 27.47
CA ALA A 76 -14.62 13.68 28.13
C ALA A 76 -13.74 12.59 27.51
N ALA A 77 -13.05 11.82 28.37
CA ALA A 77 -12.31 10.65 27.94
C ALA A 77 -13.26 9.57 27.40
N LEU A 78 -12.85 8.88 26.33
CA LEU A 78 -13.63 7.79 25.72
C LEU A 78 -13.57 6.48 26.52
N LEU A 79 -12.51 6.31 27.31
CA LEU A 79 -12.30 5.15 28.14
C LEU A 79 -12.56 5.52 29.61
N PRO A 80 -13.08 4.58 30.42
CA PRO A 80 -13.14 4.77 31.86
C PRO A 80 -11.72 4.97 32.42
N PRO A 81 -11.58 5.70 33.55
CA PRO A 81 -10.29 5.81 34.22
C PRO A 81 -9.78 4.41 34.60
N ASP A 82 -8.46 4.23 34.53
CA ASP A 82 -7.83 3.01 35.02
C ASP A 82 -8.18 2.77 36.50
N PRO A 83 -8.30 1.51 36.94
CA PRO A 83 -8.49 1.21 38.35
C PRO A 83 -7.33 1.82 39.15
N PRO A 84 -7.61 2.33 40.37
CA PRO A 84 -6.56 2.85 41.22
C PRO A 84 -5.51 1.76 41.46
N ASP A 85 -4.24 2.12 41.29
CA ASP A 85 -3.11 1.25 41.63
C ASP A 85 -3.23 0.97 43.14
N GLU A 86 -3.70 -0.23 43.52
CA GLU A 86 -3.51 -0.70 44.88
C GLU A 86 -2.00 -0.85 45.04
N ASP A 87 -1.39 0.09 45.75
CA ASP A 87 0.03 0.16 46.11
C ASP A 87 0.48 -1.15 46.77
N SER A 88 0.72 -2.17 45.94
CA SER A 88 1.55 -3.29 46.30
C SER A 88 2.95 -2.70 46.33
N ARG A 89 3.32 -2.13 47.49
CA ARG A 89 4.67 -1.66 47.81
C ARG A 89 5.64 -2.58 47.09
N ARG A 90 6.26 -2.12 46.01
CA ARG A 90 7.31 -2.89 45.35
C ARG A 90 8.45 -2.95 46.35
N ILE A 91 8.53 -4.05 47.10
CA ILE A 91 9.64 -4.33 47.99
C ILE A 91 10.84 -4.53 47.07
N ILE A 92 11.71 -3.53 46.99
CA ILE A 92 13.00 -3.66 46.32
C ILE A 92 13.87 -4.49 47.26
N PRO A 93 14.30 -5.72 46.89
CA PRO A 93 15.22 -6.49 47.71
C PRO A 93 16.56 -5.74 47.82
N GLN A 94 17.12 -5.67 49.02
CA GLN A 94 18.49 -5.15 49.23
C GLN A 94 19.54 -6.21 48.90
#